data_AF-A0A661WPY7-F1
#
_entry.id   AF-A0A661WPY7-F1
#
_cell.length_a   1.000
_cell.length_b   1.000
_cell.length_c   1.000
_cell.angle_alpha   90.00
_cell.angle_beta   90.00
_cell.angle_gamma   90.00
#
_symmetry.space_group_name_H-M   'P 1'
#
loop_
_entity.id
_entity.type
_entity.pdbx_description
1 polymer ?
#
loop_
_entity_poly.entity_id
_entity_poly.type
_entity_poly.pdbx_seq_one_letter_code
_entity_poly.pdbx_strand_id
1 'polypeptide(L)'
;MRKNVDDSLVKWLHASRREYRILMDDLTLLSGISQGHISRIETGASKLTVSSCVRLVYGLGRNYRDVASFLRIPVLYPATLGSREYIDSSDISAFLKYYRVERREAVSLLVYFYDIVQDLIEREVGDSARENQDVYDAIWRATEASPVELSLLPYPGNLKADGLLEIFVSGGVITFRDAGIFVRKRREKMKKSLRNMAEEINISHVALTRFEQGRIGRSSFSTIIGIGEALNAVDEVSGIVWAAGEYETNILFQRALEDGYYYPSDDLQKNLANTLVTIFRWLYSSYPEYLDWIDKLRDVLNPFY
;
A
#
# COMPACT_ATOMS: atom_id res chain seq x y z
N MET A 1 -13.75 -12.84 -21.34
CA MET A 1 -12.45 -12.16 -21.58
C MET A 1 -11.56 -12.12 -20.33
N ARG A 2 -12.08 -11.80 -19.13
CA ARG A 2 -11.26 -11.59 -17.90
C ARG A 2 -10.46 -12.79 -17.36
N LYS A 3 -11.00 -14.02 -17.41
CA LYS A 3 -10.25 -15.23 -17.01
C LYS A 3 -8.92 -15.38 -17.77
N ASN A 4 -8.88 -14.84 -19.00
CA ASN A 4 -7.69 -14.88 -19.83
C ASN A 4 -6.56 -13.98 -19.32
N VAL A 5 -6.85 -12.93 -18.52
CA VAL A 5 -5.82 -12.00 -18.03
C VAL A 5 -4.89 -12.71 -17.05
N ASP A 6 -5.43 -13.37 -16.03
CA ASP A 6 -4.61 -14.07 -15.02
C ASP A 6 -3.84 -15.24 -15.66
N ASP A 7 -4.51 -16.05 -16.50
CA ASP A 7 -3.87 -17.17 -17.20
C ASP A 7 -2.74 -16.71 -18.13
N SER A 8 -2.94 -15.60 -18.84
CA SER A 8 -1.90 -15.03 -19.71
C SER A 8 -0.74 -14.47 -18.89
N LEU A 9 -1.02 -13.82 -17.76
CA LEU A 9 0.00 -13.26 -16.88
C LEU A 9 0.85 -14.37 -16.22
N VAL A 10 0.23 -15.47 -15.78
CA VAL A 10 0.94 -16.65 -15.27
C VAL A 10 1.86 -17.24 -16.33
N LYS A 11 1.36 -17.41 -17.57
CA LYS A 11 2.20 -17.91 -18.69
C LYS A 11 3.37 -16.97 -18.98
N TRP A 12 3.16 -15.67 -18.92
CA TRP A 12 4.20 -14.67 -19.12
C TRP A 12 5.26 -14.69 -18.01
N LEU A 13 4.86 -14.84 -16.75
CA LEU A 13 5.79 -15.00 -15.61
C LEU A 13 6.65 -16.26 -15.78
N HIS A 14 6.02 -17.39 -16.10
CA HIS A 14 6.72 -18.65 -16.33
C HIS A 14 7.67 -18.57 -17.54
N ALA A 15 7.27 -17.91 -18.63
CA ALA A 15 8.12 -17.68 -19.79
C ALA A 15 9.32 -16.77 -19.44
N SER A 16 9.08 -15.66 -18.72
CA SER A 16 10.13 -14.74 -18.28
C SER A 16 11.16 -15.44 -17.39
N ARG A 17 10.72 -16.30 -16.47
CA ARG A 17 11.62 -17.13 -15.65
C ARG A 17 12.54 -18.00 -16.49
N ARG A 18 11.99 -18.66 -17.51
CA ARG A 18 12.77 -19.53 -18.43
C ARG A 18 13.73 -18.73 -19.31
N GLU A 19 13.30 -17.58 -19.80
CA GLU A 19 14.11 -16.66 -20.61
C GLU A 19 15.38 -16.24 -19.86
N TYR A 20 15.24 -15.82 -18.60
CA TYR A 20 16.37 -15.43 -17.75
C TYR A 20 17.10 -16.60 -17.08
N ARG A 21 16.69 -17.85 -17.36
CA ARG A 21 17.25 -19.07 -16.77
C ARG A 21 17.26 -19.05 -15.23
N ILE A 22 16.27 -18.39 -14.63
CA ILE A 22 16.14 -18.32 -13.17
C ILE A 22 15.60 -19.65 -12.66
N LEU A 23 16.36 -20.32 -11.80
CA LEU A 23 15.93 -21.57 -11.18
C LEU A 23 14.79 -21.30 -10.18
N MET A 24 14.04 -22.33 -9.83
CA MET A 24 12.92 -22.19 -8.91
C MET A 24 13.38 -21.78 -7.50
N ASP A 25 14.56 -22.25 -7.09
CA ASP A 25 15.16 -21.92 -5.80
C ASP A 25 15.64 -20.46 -5.78
N ASP A 26 16.23 -19.99 -6.87
CA ASP A 26 16.62 -18.59 -7.05
C ASP A 26 15.38 -17.68 -6.99
N LEU A 27 14.31 -18.02 -7.71
CA LEU A 27 13.08 -17.22 -7.69
C LEU A 27 12.42 -17.24 -6.30
N THR A 28 12.52 -18.36 -5.57
CA THR A 28 12.04 -18.45 -4.20
C THR A 28 12.77 -17.46 -3.30
N LEU A 29 14.10 -17.40 -3.41
CA LEU A 29 14.94 -16.45 -2.69
C LEU A 29 14.61 -15.00 -3.08
N LEU A 30 14.55 -14.71 -4.38
CA LEU A 30 14.36 -13.35 -4.90
C LEU A 30 12.95 -12.79 -4.67
N SER A 31 11.92 -13.63 -4.70
CA SER A 31 10.52 -13.19 -4.54
C SER A 31 10.00 -13.32 -3.10
N GLY A 32 10.67 -14.08 -2.24
CA GLY A 32 10.16 -14.45 -0.92
C GLY A 32 8.88 -15.29 -0.95
N ILE A 33 8.60 -15.97 -2.06
CA ILE A 33 7.46 -16.90 -2.21
C ILE A 33 8.01 -18.32 -2.26
N SER A 34 7.45 -19.23 -1.45
CA SER A 34 7.88 -20.61 -1.44
C SER A 34 7.70 -21.30 -2.80
N GLN A 35 8.66 -22.15 -3.17
CA GLN A 35 8.63 -22.99 -4.38
C GLN A 35 7.28 -23.71 -4.59
N GLY A 36 6.70 -24.28 -3.54
CA GLY A 36 5.40 -24.95 -3.63
C GLY A 36 4.26 -24.01 -4.02
N HIS A 37 4.28 -22.76 -3.55
CA HIS A 37 3.29 -21.77 -3.93
C HIS A 37 3.50 -21.29 -5.37
N ILE A 38 4.76 -21.06 -5.79
CA ILE A 38 5.09 -20.71 -7.19
C ILE A 38 4.59 -21.82 -8.13
N SER A 39 4.91 -23.07 -7.85
CA SER A 39 4.48 -24.23 -8.64
C SER A 39 2.95 -24.32 -8.75
N ARG A 40 2.22 -24.11 -7.65
CA ARG A 40 0.75 -24.08 -7.68
C ARG A 40 0.19 -22.92 -8.52
N ILE A 41 0.85 -21.75 -8.52
CA ILE A 41 0.48 -20.64 -9.40
C ILE A 41 0.72 -21.01 -10.87
N GLU A 42 1.91 -21.51 -11.20
CA GLU A 42 2.29 -21.89 -12.59
C GLU A 42 1.38 -22.98 -13.16
N THR A 43 0.90 -23.91 -12.32
CA THR A 43 -0.02 -25.00 -12.71
C THR A 43 -1.50 -24.63 -12.64
N GLY A 44 -1.84 -23.43 -12.17
CA GLY A 44 -3.23 -22.98 -11.97
C GLY A 44 -3.94 -23.58 -10.75
N ALA A 45 -3.24 -24.35 -9.91
CA ALA A 45 -3.76 -24.87 -8.64
C ALA A 45 -3.90 -23.78 -7.55
N SER A 46 -3.31 -22.61 -7.74
CA SER A 46 -3.49 -21.43 -6.89
C SER A 46 -3.66 -20.18 -7.74
N LYS A 47 -4.51 -19.28 -7.26
CA LYS A 47 -4.78 -18.00 -7.93
C LYS A 47 -3.57 -17.07 -7.79
N LEU A 48 -3.21 -16.40 -8.87
CA LEU A 48 -2.22 -15.31 -8.84
C LEU A 48 -2.86 -14.07 -8.20
N THR A 49 -2.49 -13.79 -6.95
CA THR A 49 -2.97 -12.59 -6.23
C THR A 49 -2.07 -11.38 -6.51
N VAL A 50 -2.54 -10.17 -6.20
CA VAL A 50 -1.74 -8.94 -6.32
C VAL A 50 -0.39 -9.06 -5.62
N SER A 51 -0.39 -9.46 -4.34
CA SER A 51 0.85 -9.57 -3.56
C SER A 51 1.80 -10.61 -4.14
N SER A 52 1.31 -11.76 -4.58
CA SER A 52 2.15 -12.77 -5.24
C SER A 52 2.66 -12.28 -6.59
N CYS A 53 1.84 -11.58 -7.37
CA CYS A 53 2.22 -11.03 -8.66
C CYS A 53 3.34 -10.01 -8.53
N VAL A 54 3.19 -9.05 -7.62
CA VAL A 54 4.20 -8.01 -7.36
C VAL A 54 5.54 -8.66 -6.98
N ARG A 55 5.54 -9.58 -6.00
CA ARG A 55 6.74 -10.33 -5.60
C ARG A 55 7.39 -11.13 -6.73
N LEU A 56 6.61 -11.86 -7.54
CA LEU A 56 7.15 -12.65 -8.65
C LEU A 56 7.74 -11.76 -9.74
N VAL A 57 7.07 -10.69 -10.12
CA VAL A 57 7.53 -9.73 -11.14
C VAL A 57 8.89 -9.15 -10.73
N TYR A 58 8.98 -8.72 -9.49
CA TYR A 58 10.21 -8.18 -8.94
C TYR A 58 11.32 -9.22 -8.77
N GLY A 59 10.99 -10.43 -8.31
CA GLY A 59 11.94 -11.53 -8.24
C GLY A 59 12.48 -11.96 -9.61
N LEU A 60 11.80 -11.60 -10.70
CA LEU A 60 12.25 -11.80 -12.08
C LEU A 60 13.01 -10.60 -12.65
N GLY A 61 13.32 -9.58 -11.84
CA GLY A 61 13.98 -8.35 -12.30
C GLY A 61 13.10 -7.48 -13.21
N ARG A 62 11.78 -7.68 -13.17
CA ARG A 62 10.77 -6.91 -13.91
C ARG A 62 10.09 -5.91 -12.99
N ASN A 63 9.26 -5.04 -13.55
CA ASN A 63 8.48 -4.05 -12.82
C ASN A 63 7.06 -3.88 -13.42
N TYR A 64 6.29 -2.94 -12.86
CA TYR A 64 4.94 -2.63 -13.32
C TYR A 64 4.86 -2.29 -14.81
N ARG A 65 5.87 -1.60 -15.38
CA ARG A 65 5.94 -1.27 -16.81
C ARG A 65 5.86 -2.51 -17.66
N ASP A 66 6.61 -3.55 -17.29
CA ASP A 66 6.67 -4.78 -18.04
C ASP A 66 5.31 -5.49 -18.02
N VAL A 67 4.66 -5.53 -16.86
CA VAL A 67 3.31 -6.10 -16.69
C VAL A 67 2.29 -5.33 -17.51
N ALA A 68 2.30 -4.00 -17.41
CA ALA A 68 1.33 -3.16 -18.08
C ALA A 68 1.50 -3.20 -19.60
N SER A 69 2.75 -3.20 -20.09
CA SER A 69 3.10 -3.40 -21.49
C SER A 69 2.62 -4.76 -22.00
N PHE A 70 2.85 -5.84 -21.24
CA PHE A 70 2.38 -7.18 -21.59
C PHE A 70 0.85 -7.24 -21.70
N LEU A 71 0.14 -6.65 -20.74
CA LEU A 71 -1.32 -6.61 -20.70
C LEU A 71 -1.93 -5.54 -21.63
N ARG A 72 -1.10 -4.69 -22.24
CA ARG A 72 -1.50 -3.55 -23.08
C ARG A 72 -2.46 -2.60 -22.36
N ILE A 73 -2.21 -2.36 -21.08
CA ILE A 73 -2.97 -1.39 -20.29
C ILE A 73 -2.20 -0.06 -20.24
N PRO A 74 -2.91 1.08 -20.24
CA PRO A 74 -2.27 2.38 -20.06
C PRO A 74 -1.56 2.42 -18.71
N VAL A 75 -0.45 3.15 -18.65
CA VAL A 75 0.38 3.22 -17.45
C VAL A 75 0.39 4.63 -16.90
N LEU A 76 -0.04 4.76 -15.65
CA LEU A 76 0.19 5.95 -14.85
C LEU A 76 1.37 5.70 -13.92
N TYR A 77 2.37 6.57 -13.99
CA TYR A 77 3.53 6.52 -13.10
C TYR A 77 3.49 7.68 -12.12
N PRO A 78 4.08 7.51 -10.92
CA PRO A 78 4.54 8.65 -10.15
C PRO A 78 5.47 9.49 -11.03
N ALA A 79 5.24 10.80 -11.07
CA ALA A 79 6.27 11.77 -11.38
C ALA A 79 7.46 11.46 -10.46
N THR A 80 8.67 11.54 -11.04
CA THR A 80 9.93 11.18 -10.40
C THR A 80 9.97 11.52 -8.91
N LEU A 81 10.49 10.56 -8.10
CA LEU A 81 10.77 10.71 -6.66
C LEU A 81 11.31 12.11 -6.35
N GLY A 82 10.62 12.86 -5.49
CA GLY A 82 11.09 14.19 -5.10
C GLY A 82 10.02 15.24 -4.82
N SER A 83 8.71 14.91 -4.83
CA SER A 83 7.77 15.83 -4.20
C SER A 83 8.08 15.88 -2.70
N ARG A 84 8.39 17.07 -2.19
CA ARG A 84 8.61 17.25 -0.75
C ARG A 84 7.29 17.21 0.03
N GLU A 85 6.17 17.11 -0.66
CA GLU A 85 4.83 17.32 -0.11
C GLU A 85 4.17 16.06 0.46
N TYR A 86 4.76 14.88 0.24
CA TYR A 86 4.20 13.61 0.72
C TYR A 86 5.27 12.72 1.34
N ILE A 87 4.84 11.85 2.24
CA ILE A 87 5.67 10.74 2.74
C ILE A 87 5.92 9.75 1.60
N ASP A 88 7.19 9.54 1.28
CA ASP A 88 7.67 8.56 0.32
C ASP A 88 8.30 7.33 1.00
N SER A 89 8.83 6.40 0.20
CA SER A 89 9.45 5.18 0.72
C SER A 89 10.73 5.45 1.53
N SER A 90 11.45 6.52 1.21
CA SER A 90 12.67 6.92 1.90
C SER A 90 12.34 7.43 3.30
N ASP A 91 11.27 8.25 3.43
CA ASP A 91 10.79 8.75 4.72
C ASP A 91 10.42 7.60 5.67
N ILE A 92 9.69 6.60 5.16
CA ILE A 92 9.34 5.41 5.95
C ILE A 92 10.60 4.60 6.31
N SER A 93 11.51 4.41 5.36
CA SER A 93 12.77 3.68 5.60
C SER A 93 13.61 4.36 6.69
N ALA A 94 13.77 5.67 6.61
CA ALA A 94 14.48 6.49 7.59
C ALA A 94 13.80 6.42 8.97
N PHE A 95 12.47 6.47 9.01
CA PHE A 95 11.71 6.30 10.26
C PHE A 95 11.93 4.92 10.89
N LEU A 96 11.92 3.84 10.10
CA LEU A 96 12.16 2.50 10.60
C LEU A 96 13.63 2.29 11.06
N LYS A 97 14.60 2.92 10.39
CA LYS A 97 16.00 2.97 10.86
C LYS A 97 16.08 3.73 12.19
N TYR A 98 15.43 4.89 12.30
CA TYR A 98 15.37 5.68 13.53
C TYR A 98 14.79 4.86 14.69
N TYR A 99 13.66 4.17 14.47
CA TYR A 99 13.05 3.30 15.46
C TYR A 99 13.97 2.16 15.96
N ARG A 100 14.86 1.64 15.10
CA ARG A 100 15.80 0.59 15.50
C ARG A 100 16.92 1.10 16.38
N VAL A 101 17.33 2.37 16.22
CA VAL A 101 18.43 2.98 16.97
C VAL A 101 17.91 3.65 18.25
N GLU A 102 16.90 4.50 18.11
CA GLU A 102 16.35 5.35 19.17
C GLU A 102 14.85 5.06 19.34
N ARG A 103 14.55 3.85 19.82
CA ARG A 103 13.17 3.32 19.87
C ARG A 103 12.21 4.25 20.58
N ARG A 104 12.60 4.80 21.74
CA ARG A 104 11.74 5.62 22.58
C ARG A 104 11.40 6.93 21.89
N GLU A 105 12.39 7.55 21.29
CA GLU A 105 12.32 8.85 20.64
C GLU A 105 11.51 8.76 19.33
N ALA A 106 11.66 7.68 18.57
CA ALA A 106 10.84 7.40 17.39
C ALA A 106 9.36 7.20 17.75
N VAL A 107 9.07 6.55 18.88
CA VAL A 107 7.69 6.43 19.40
C VAL A 107 7.17 7.77 19.88
N SER A 108 7.95 8.54 20.64
CA SER A 108 7.58 9.89 21.05
C SER A 108 7.26 10.80 19.86
N LEU A 109 7.97 10.63 18.74
CA LEU A 109 7.68 11.35 17.49
C LEU A 109 6.32 10.97 16.90
N LEU A 110 5.97 9.68 16.87
CA LEU A 110 4.63 9.25 16.44
C LEU A 110 3.53 9.77 17.35
N VAL A 111 3.74 9.73 18.67
CA VAL A 111 2.80 10.27 19.66
C VAL A 111 2.60 11.76 19.45
N TYR A 112 3.67 12.52 19.23
CA TYR A 112 3.58 13.95 18.92
C TYR A 112 2.68 14.24 17.71
N PHE A 113 2.87 13.53 16.60
CA PHE A 113 2.02 13.75 15.42
C PHE A 113 0.60 13.20 15.62
N TYR A 114 0.44 12.14 16.41
CA TYR A 114 -0.86 11.61 16.78
C TYR A 114 -1.68 12.61 17.60
N ASP A 115 -1.07 13.28 18.58
CA ASP A 115 -1.72 14.31 19.40
C ASP A 115 -2.23 15.46 18.52
N ILE A 116 -1.42 15.87 17.53
CA ILE A 116 -1.86 16.84 16.52
C ILE A 116 -3.11 16.32 15.82
N VAL A 117 -3.10 15.09 15.28
CA VAL A 117 -4.24 14.50 14.57
C VAL A 117 -5.48 14.38 15.47
N GLN A 118 -5.32 14.01 16.74
CA GLN A 118 -6.42 13.94 17.69
C GLN A 118 -7.10 15.29 17.85
N ASP A 119 -6.33 16.35 18.13
CA ASP A 119 -6.85 17.72 18.21
C ASP A 119 -7.66 18.08 16.94
N LEU A 120 -7.31 17.55 15.77
CA LEU A 120 -8.07 17.75 14.54
C LEU A 120 -9.39 16.97 14.53
N ILE A 121 -9.34 15.69 14.90
CA ILE A 121 -10.52 14.82 14.97
C ILE A 121 -11.54 15.42 15.95
N GLU A 122 -11.10 15.90 17.12
CA GLU A 122 -11.97 16.53 18.12
C GLU A 122 -12.68 17.78 17.56
N ARG A 123 -11.95 18.59 16.78
CA ARG A 123 -12.49 19.80 16.13
C ARG A 123 -13.46 19.48 14.99
N GLU A 124 -13.20 18.43 14.20
CA GLU A 124 -14.05 18.06 13.06
C GLU A 124 -15.31 17.29 13.49
N VAL A 125 -15.24 16.45 14.54
CA VAL A 125 -16.31 15.51 14.91
C VAL A 125 -17.14 15.98 16.11
N GLY A 126 -16.70 16.97 16.88
CA GLY A 126 -17.38 17.46 18.09
C GLY A 126 -17.20 16.53 19.31
N ASP A 127 -17.97 16.78 20.39
CA ASP A 127 -17.86 16.24 21.78
C ASP A 127 -17.79 14.70 21.97
N SER A 128 -17.76 13.93 20.89
CA SER A 128 -17.66 12.46 20.88
C SER A 128 -16.25 11.87 21.02
N ALA A 129 -15.22 12.66 21.34
CA ALA A 129 -13.82 12.20 21.40
C ALA A 129 -13.31 11.83 22.81
N ARG A 130 -14.19 11.43 23.72
CA ARG A 130 -13.82 11.14 25.14
C ARG A 130 -13.33 9.71 25.44
N GLU A 131 -12.72 9.02 24.48
CA GLU A 131 -12.06 7.70 24.69
C GLU A 131 -10.52 7.76 24.57
N ASN A 132 -9.90 8.93 24.85
CA ASN A 132 -8.53 9.23 24.41
C ASN A 132 -7.38 8.81 25.35
N GLN A 133 -7.62 8.54 26.64
CA GLN A 133 -6.55 8.03 27.51
C GLN A 133 -6.17 6.59 27.14
N ASP A 134 -7.14 5.78 26.71
CA ASP A 134 -6.93 4.37 26.35
C ASP A 134 -6.12 4.19 25.06
N VAL A 135 -6.17 5.16 24.12
CA VAL A 135 -5.40 5.07 22.88
C VAL A 135 -3.96 5.55 23.04
N TYR A 136 -3.72 6.60 23.84
CA TYR A 136 -2.37 6.98 24.26
C TYR A 136 -1.68 5.82 24.97
N ASP A 137 -2.38 5.22 25.92
CA ASP A 137 -1.97 4.02 26.60
C ASP A 137 -1.86 2.83 25.63
N ALA A 138 -2.71 2.69 24.62
CA ALA A 138 -2.59 1.60 23.64
C ALA A 138 -1.41 1.80 22.69
N ILE A 139 -1.08 3.01 22.25
CA ILE A 139 0.13 3.28 21.44
C ILE A 139 1.36 2.98 22.28
N TRP A 140 1.43 3.52 23.50
CA TRP A 140 2.54 3.30 24.42
C TRP A 140 2.66 1.83 24.86
N ARG A 141 1.57 1.18 25.28
CA ARG A 141 1.51 -0.26 25.62
C ARG A 141 1.71 -1.16 24.41
N ALA A 142 1.27 -0.80 23.21
CA ALA A 142 1.57 -1.58 22.01
C ALA A 142 3.05 -1.52 21.65
N THR A 143 3.70 -0.39 21.97
CA THR A 143 5.15 -0.25 21.84
C THR A 143 5.93 -0.89 22.98
N GLU A 144 5.38 -1.04 24.20
CA GLU A 144 6.07 -1.65 25.35
C GLU A 144 5.74 -3.13 25.60
N ALA A 145 4.52 -3.59 25.33
CA ALA A 145 3.98 -4.88 25.77
C ALA A 145 3.54 -5.81 24.62
N SER A 146 3.00 -5.31 23.49
CA SER A 146 2.66 -6.15 22.33
C SER A 146 2.29 -5.35 21.07
N PRO A 147 2.94 -5.55 19.91
CA PRO A 147 2.76 -4.80 18.65
C PRO A 147 1.37 -4.73 17.99
N VAL A 148 0.35 -5.36 18.57
CA VAL A 148 -0.89 -5.72 17.87
C VAL A 148 -1.88 -4.55 17.79
N GLU A 149 -1.79 -3.55 18.67
CA GLU A 149 -2.84 -2.51 18.83
C GLU A 149 -2.57 -1.18 18.10
N LEU A 150 -1.38 -0.95 17.53
CA LEU A 150 -1.06 0.28 16.78
C LEU A 150 -1.88 0.48 15.49
N SER A 151 -2.60 -0.55 15.05
CA SER A 151 -3.43 -0.54 13.84
C SER A 151 -4.81 0.14 14.01
N LEU A 152 -5.10 0.72 15.18
CA LEU A 152 -6.44 1.20 15.55
C LEU A 152 -6.81 2.59 15.01
N LEU A 153 -5.88 3.35 14.43
CA LEU A 153 -6.21 4.67 13.91
C LEU A 153 -7.32 4.58 12.83
N PRO A 154 -8.46 5.27 13.03
CA PRO A 154 -9.45 5.38 11.98
C PRO A 154 -8.81 6.08 10.78
N TYR A 155 -9.23 5.72 9.58
CA TYR A 155 -8.75 6.42 8.39
C TYR A 155 -9.57 7.70 8.18
N PRO A 156 -8.96 8.79 7.67
CA PRO A 156 -9.69 10.02 7.39
C PRO A 156 -10.85 9.78 6.41
N GLY A 157 -12.08 10.10 6.86
CA GLY A 157 -13.30 9.88 6.08
C GLY A 157 -13.50 10.90 4.95
N ASN A 158 -12.91 12.09 5.13
CA ASN A 158 -12.92 13.24 4.21
C ASN A 158 -11.89 13.09 3.06
N LEU A 159 -10.99 12.09 3.11
CA LEU A 159 -9.99 11.87 2.07
C LEU A 159 -10.65 11.61 0.70
N LYS A 160 -10.30 12.44 -0.29
CA LYS A 160 -10.86 12.42 -1.65
C LYS A 160 -10.08 11.49 -2.56
N ALA A 161 -10.74 10.92 -3.57
CA ALA A 161 -10.08 10.11 -4.60
C ALA A 161 -8.99 10.89 -5.34
N ASP A 162 -9.25 12.16 -5.64
CA ASP A 162 -8.33 13.00 -6.40
C ASP A 162 -7.06 13.32 -5.58
N GLY A 163 -7.18 13.47 -4.25
CA GLY A 163 -6.01 13.62 -3.36
C GLY A 163 -5.19 12.35 -3.20
N LEU A 164 -5.83 11.18 -3.21
CA LEU A 164 -5.11 9.88 -3.25
C LEU A 164 -4.35 9.69 -4.58
N LEU A 165 -4.95 10.13 -5.68
CA LEU A 165 -4.28 10.14 -6.97
C LEU A 165 -3.10 11.11 -6.95
N GLU A 166 -3.26 12.30 -6.37
CA GLU A 166 -2.20 13.30 -6.19
C GLU A 166 -1.01 12.74 -5.41
N ILE A 167 -1.26 12.11 -4.25
CA ILE A 167 -0.23 11.42 -3.45
C ILE A 167 0.50 10.39 -4.31
N PHE A 168 -0.24 9.55 -5.06
CA PHE A 168 0.33 8.51 -5.91
C PHE A 168 1.20 9.11 -7.03
N VAL A 169 0.68 10.07 -7.79
CA VAL A 169 1.43 10.68 -8.90
C VAL A 169 2.62 11.49 -8.40
N SER A 170 2.65 11.88 -7.14
CA SER A 170 3.77 12.62 -6.54
C SER A 170 4.84 11.71 -5.92
N GLY A 171 4.71 10.39 -6.07
CA GLY A 171 5.66 9.40 -5.53
C GLY A 171 5.45 9.09 -4.05
N GLY A 172 4.36 9.55 -3.45
CA GLY A 172 4.00 9.22 -2.08
C GLY A 172 3.68 7.74 -1.92
N VAL A 173 3.95 7.21 -0.73
CA VAL A 173 3.59 5.84 -0.37
C VAL A 173 2.09 5.65 -0.50
N ILE A 174 1.65 4.53 -1.07
CA ILE A 174 0.25 4.12 -1.15
C ILE A 174 0.10 2.80 -0.40
N THR A 175 -0.96 2.68 0.42
CA THR A 175 -1.33 1.45 1.12
C THR A 175 -2.50 0.76 0.43
N PHE A 176 -2.79 -0.51 0.78
CA PHE A 176 -4.03 -1.12 0.28
C PHE A 176 -5.29 -0.41 0.79
N ARG A 177 -5.22 0.23 1.97
CA ARG A 177 -6.34 1.03 2.50
C ARG A 177 -6.61 2.25 1.62
N ASP A 178 -5.56 2.96 1.18
CA ASP A 178 -5.63 4.03 0.19
C ASP A 178 -6.32 3.54 -1.10
N ALA A 179 -5.82 2.44 -1.68
CA ALA A 179 -6.36 1.89 -2.92
C ALA A 179 -7.85 1.50 -2.81
N GLY A 180 -8.27 0.95 -1.66
CA GLY A 180 -9.68 0.63 -1.39
C GLY A 180 -10.56 1.87 -1.31
N ILE A 181 -10.08 2.92 -0.63
CA ILE A 181 -10.80 4.20 -0.51
C ILE A 181 -10.87 4.90 -1.86
N PHE A 182 -9.80 4.89 -2.65
CA PHE A 182 -9.77 5.43 -4.00
C PHE A 182 -10.89 4.83 -4.86
N VAL A 183 -10.96 3.49 -4.92
CA VAL A 183 -12.01 2.77 -5.66
C VAL A 183 -13.40 3.10 -5.16
N ARG A 184 -13.61 3.09 -3.83
CA ARG A 184 -14.89 3.44 -3.22
C ARG A 184 -15.36 4.84 -3.61
N LYS A 185 -14.48 5.85 -3.45
CA LYS A 185 -14.80 7.26 -3.72
C LYS A 185 -15.04 7.50 -5.22
N ARG A 186 -14.29 6.85 -6.11
CA ARG A 186 -14.54 6.88 -7.57
C ARG A 186 -15.89 6.24 -7.91
N ARG A 187 -16.21 5.08 -7.34
CA ARG A 187 -17.51 4.41 -7.52
C ARG A 187 -18.66 5.31 -7.07
N GLU A 188 -18.55 5.93 -5.90
CA GLU A 188 -19.54 6.88 -5.36
C GLU A 188 -19.70 8.11 -6.26
N LYS A 189 -18.60 8.70 -6.75
CA LYS A 189 -18.61 9.83 -7.72
C LYS A 189 -19.35 9.46 -9.01
N MET A 190 -19.21 8.22 -9.47
CA MET A 190 -19.94 7.68 -10.63
C MET A 190 -21.36 7.22 -10.32
N LYS A 191 -21.85 7.38 -9.08
CA LYS A 191 -23.17 6.94 -8.62
C LYS A 191 -23.44 5.44 -8.86
N LYS A 192 -22.39 4.62 -8.86
CA LYS A 192 -22.52 3.16 -8.99
C LYS A 192 -22.76 2.53 -7.62
N SER A 193 -23.81 1.72 -7.49
CA SER A 193 -23.99 0.91 -6.29
C SER A 193 -22.93 -0.18 -6.22
N LEU A 194 -22.60 -0.62 -5.01
CA LEU A 194 -21.63 -1.70 -4.81
C LEU A 194 -22.11 -3.00 -5.51
N ARG A 195 -23.42 -3.27 -5.47
CA ARG A 195 -24.02 -4.43 -6.14
C ARG A 195 -23.90 -4.35 -7.66
N ASN A 196 -24.27 -3.21 -8.26
CA ASN A 196 -24.24 -3.04 -9.72
C ASN A 196 -22.80 -3.15 -10.24
N MET A 197 -21.83 -2.54 -9.56
CA MET A 197 -20.43 -2.65 -9.96
C MET A 197 -19.90 -4.08 -9.79
N ALA A 198 -20.26 -4.77 -8.71
CA ALA A 198 -19.86 -6.17 -8.49
C ALA A 198 -20.40 -7.11 -9.59
N GLU A 199 -21.66 -6.92 -9.99
CA GLU A 199 -22.30 -7.64 -11.10
C GLU A 199 -21.59 -7.33 -12.44
N GLU A 200 -21.32 -6.06 -12.74
CA GLU A 200 -20.59 -5.62 -13.95
C GLU A 200 -19.17 -6.23 -14.03
N ILE A 201 -18.47 -6.33 -12.90
CA ILE A 201 -17.12 -6.90 -12.87
C ILE A 201 -17.11 -8.43 -12.68
N ASN A 202 -18.28 -9.05 -12.50
CA ASN A 202 -18.49 -10.47 -12.23
C ASN A 202 -17.72 -10.98 -10.99
N ILE A 203 -17.85 -10.26 -9.86
CA ILE A 203 -17.37 -10.71 -8.55
C ILE A 203 -18.49 -10.62 -7.51
N SER A 204 -18.31 -11.27 -6.36
CA SER A 204 -19.29 -11.11 -5.28
C SER A 204 -19.24 -9.72 -4.67
N HIS A 205 -20.39 -9.20 -4.24
CA HIS A 205 -20.44 -7.94 -3.50
C HIS A 205 -19.51 -7.95 -2.27
N VAL A 206 -19.42 -9.08 -1.56
CA VAL A 206 -18.49 -9.25 -0.42
C VAL A 206 -17.03 -9.07 -0.84
N ALA A 207 -16.64 -9.56 -2.02
CA ALA A 207 -15.29 -9.37 -2.53
C ALA A 207 -15.01 -7.89 -2.85
N LEU A 208 -15.96 -7.19 -3.47
CA LEU A 208 -15.83 -5.75 -3.73
C LEU A 208 -15.80 -4.94 -2.42
N THR A 209 -16.64 -5.26 -1.44
CA THR A 209 -16.61 -4.61 -0.12
C THR A 209 -15.27 -4.81 0.57
N ARG A 210 -14.71 -6.03 0.54
CA ARG A 210 -13.38 -6.30 1.10
C ARG A 210 -12.28 -5.53 0.36
N PHE A 211 -12.40 -5.40 -0.96
CA PHE A 211 -11.50 -4.58 -1.77
C PHE A 211 -11.54 -3.12 -1.30
N GLU A 212 -12.73 -2.53 -1.18
CA GLU A 212 -12.93 -1.14 -0.73
C GLU A 212 -12.48 -0.90 0.72
N GLN A 213 -12.40 -1.95 1.54
CA GLN A 213 -11.86 -1.93 2.89
C GLN A 213 -10.32 -2.08 2.94
N GLY A 214 -9.65 -2.17 1.79
CA GLY A 214 -8.20 -2.36 1.69
C GLY A 214 -7.73 -3.80 1.89
N ARG A 215 -8.63 -4.80 1.85
CA ARG A 215 -8.25 -6.23 1.89
C ARG A 215 -7.93 -6.75 0.48
N ILE A 216 -7.07 -6.03 -0.23
CA ILE A 216 -6.83 -6.17 -1.68
C ILE A 216 -5.79 -7.26 -2.00
N GLY A 217 -4.87 -7.58 -1.09
CA GLY A 217 -3.73 -8.47 -1.37
C GLY A 217 -4.09 -9.89 -1.87
N ARG A 218 -5.33 -10.34 -1.67
CA ARG A 218 -5.86 -11.63 -2.15
C ARG A 218 -6.66 -11.54 -3.46
N SER A 219 -6.87 -10.34 -4.00
CA SER A 219 -7.55 -10.12 -5.28
C SER A 219 -6.67 -10.56 -6.44
N SER A 220 -7.25 -10.99 -7.56
CA SER A 220 -6.48 -11.19 -8.80
C SER A 220 -6.20 -9.88 -9.50
N PHE A 221 -5.22 -9.91 -10.39
CA PHE A 221 -5.00 -8.82 -11.34
C PHE A 221 -6.18 -8.62 -12.30
N SER A 222 -6.83 -9.70 -12.76
CA SER A 222 -8.08 -9.61 -13.54
C SER A 222 -9.20 -8.83 -12.82
N THR A 223 -9.29 -8.93 -11.50
CA THR A 223 -10.25 -8.15 -10.70
C THR A 223 -9.88 -6.67 -10.69
N ILE A 224 -8.59 -6.33 -10.56
CA ILE A 224 -8.11 -4.93 -10.62
C ILE A 224 -8.47 -4.30 -11.96
N ILE A 225 -8.16 -4.97 -13.07
CA ILE A 225 -8.48 -4.47 -14.41
C ILE A 225 -9.99 -4.31 -14.57
N GLY A 226 -10.79 -5.28 -14.12
CA GLY A 226 -12.25 -5.18 -14.17
C GLY A 226 -12.80 -3.98 -13.39
N ILE A 227 -12.26 -3.69 -12.21
CA ILE A 227 -12.61 -2.49 -11.42
C ILE A 227 -12.24 -1.23 -12.20
N GLY A 228 -11.03 -1.18 -12.76
CA GLY A 228 -10.56 -0.06 -13.58
C GLY A 228 -11.43 0.19 -14.80
N GLU A 229 -11.84 -0.86 -15.52
CA GLU A 229 -12.76 -0.78 -16.66
C GLU A 229 -14.12 -0.21 -16.23
N ALA A 230 -14.70 -0.74 -15.14
CA ALA A 230 -16.00 -0.31 -14.64
C ALA A 230 -16.00 1.14 -14.13
N LEU A 231 -14.83 1.67 -13.75
CA LEU A 231 -14.64 3.06 -13.33
C LEU A 231 -14.09 3.97 -14.45
N ASN A 232 -13.83 3.44 -15.64
CA ASN A 232 -13.14 4.13 -16.73
C ASN A 232 -11.80 4.77 -16.28
N ALA A 233 -11.02 4.02 -15.51
CA ALA A 233 -9.81 4.46 -14.81
C ALA A 233 -8.81 3.30 -14.66
N VAL A 234 -8.55 2.56 -15.75
CA VAL A 234 -7.73 1.33 -15.72
C VAL A 234 -6.29 1.62 -15.29
N ASP A 235 -5.67 2.65 -15.82
CA ASP A 235 -4.34 3.13 -15.46
C ASP A 235 -4.27 3.60 -14.00
N GLU A 236 -5.20 4.43 -13.55
CA GLU A 236 -5.23 4.94 -12.17
C GLU A 236 -5.40 3.79 -11.17
N VAL A 237 -6.41 2.93 -11.36
CA VAL A 237 -6.71 1.83 -10.44
C VAL A 237 -5.57 0.81 -10.42
N SER A 238 -5.05 0.42 -11.59
CA SER A 238 -3.98 -0.58 -11.62
C SER A 238 -2.65 -0.03 -11.10
N GLY A 239 -2.32 1.24 -11.36
CA GLY A 239 -1.15 1.91 -10.82
C GLY A 239 -1.19 2.04 -9.30
N ILE A 240 -2.29 2.57 -8.76
CA ILE A 240 -2.48 2.73 -7.30
C ILE A 240 -2.43 1.38 -6.59
N VAL A 241 -3.13 0.36 -7.12
CA VAL A 241 -3.15 -0.97 -6.48
C VAL A 241 -1.78 -1.65 -6.59
N TRP A 242 -1.05 -1.42 -7.68
CA TRP A 242 0.32 -1.93 -7.83
C TRP A 242 1.25 -1.30 -6.79
N ALA A 243 1.27 0.03 -6.67
CA ALA A 243 2.06 0.75 -5.67
C ALA A 243 1.72 0.30 -4.24
N ALA A 244 0.42 0.10 -3.94
CA ALA A 244 -0.03 -0.48 -2.70
C ALA A 244 0.53 -1.90 -2.45
N GLY A 245 0.61 -2.71 -3.50
CA GLY A 245 1.21 -4.04 -3.45
C GLY A 245 2.72 -3.99 -3.22
N GLU A 246 3.44 -3.04 -3.82
CA GLU A 246 4.88 -2.85 -3.61
C GLU A 246 5.18 -2.47 -2.16
N TYR A 247 4.40 -1.55 -1.59
CA TYR A 247 4.47 -1.19 -0.17
C TYR A 247 4.17 -2.40 0.73
N GLU A 248 3.03 -3.06 0.53
CA GLU A 248 2.57 -4.16 1.37
C GLU A 248 3.54 -5.36 1.41
N THR A 249 4.22 -5.58 0.29
CA THR A 249 5.18 -6.69 0.12
C THR A 249 6.60 -6.33 0.54
N ASN A 250 6.83 -5.10 1.04
CA ASN A 250 8.13 -4.52 1.42
C ASN A 250 9.13 -4.37 0.27
N ILE A 251 8.68 -4.47 -0.98
CA ILE A 251 9.54 -4.34 -2.15
C ILE A 251 10.10 -2.92 -2.26
N LEU A 252 9.30 -1.90 -1.88
CA LEU A 252 9.76 -0.51 -1.83
C LEU A 252 10.95 -0.33 -0.88
N PHE A 253 10.90 -0.96 0.31
CA PHE A 253 11.95 -0.84 1.31
C PHE A 253 13.23 -1.58 0.92
N GLN A 254 13.09 -2.76 0.31
CA GLN A 254 14.25 -3.53 -0.16
C GLN A 254 15.07 -2.77 -1.19
N ARG A 255 14.40 -2.05 -2.09
CA ARG A 255 15.08 -1.18 -3.07
C ARG A 255 15.82 -0.04 -2.41
N ALA A 256 15.28 0.52 -1.33
CA ALA A 256 15.88 1.64 -0.62
C ALA A 256 17.07 1.25 0.27
N LEU A 257 17.22 -0.03 0.61
CA LEU A 257 18.24 -0.46 1.58
C LEU A 257 19.61 -0.78 0.99
N GLU A 258 19.81 -0.77 -0.34
CA GLU A 258 21.08 -1.00 -1.10
C GLU A 258 21.90 -2.28 -0.79
N ASP A 259 21.74 -2.91 0.38
CA ASP A 259 22.54 -4.02 0.89
C ASP A 259 22.11 -5.39 0.35
N GLY A 260 21.11 -5.45 -0.53
CA GLY A 260 20.68 -6.67 -1.22
C GLY A 260 20.03 -7.75 -0.33
N TYR A 261 19.90 -7.52 0.97
CA TYR A 261 19.26 -8.48 1.89
C TYR A 261 17.76 -8.21 2.06
N TYR A 262 16.97 -9.27 1.91
CA TYR A 262 15.57 -9.28 2.33
C TYR A 262 15.53 -9.18 3.85
N TYR A 263 15.18 -8.01 4.37
CA TYR A 263 14.76 -7.86 5.76
C TYR A 263 13.23 -8.02 5.78
N PRO A 264 12.70 -9.15 6.29
CA PRO A 264 11.29 -9.16 6.63
C PRO A 264 11.10 -8.06 7.66
N SER A 265 10.31 -7.03 7.34
CA SER A 265 9.74 -6.22 8.41
C SER A 265 8.97 -7.19 9.29
N ASP A 266 9.28 -7.23 10.58
CA ASP A 266 8.35 -7.86 11.51
C ASP A 266 6.98 -7.13 11.42
N ASP A 267 5.93 -7.79 11.89
CA ASP A 267 4.59 -7.20 11.86
C ASP A 267 4.54 -5.86 12.63
N LEU A 268 5.44 -5.66 13.60
CA LEU A 268 5.57 -4.42 14.36
C LEU A 268 6.05 -3.25 13.49
N GLN A 269 7.15 -3.40 12.75
CA GLN A 269 7.68 -2.37 11.86
C GLN A 269 6.65 -1.99 10.79
N LYS A 270 5.94 -2.99 10.27
CA LYS A 270 4.85 -2.75 9.31
C LYS A 270 3.69 -1.98 9.93
N ASN A 271 3.31 -2.32 11.16
CA ASN A 271 2.27 -1.58 11.88
C ASN A 271 2.71 -0.13 12.13
N LEU A 272 3.94 0.09 12.59
CA LEU A 272 4.49 1.44 12.80
C LEU A 272 4.52 2.27 11.51
N ALA A 273 4.96 1.68 10.40
CA ALA A 273 4.92 2.34 9.09
C ALA A 273 3.48 2.69 8.68
N ASN A 274 2.53 1.78 8.87
CA ASN A 274 1.12 2.03 8.59
C ASN A 274 0.52 3.12 9.48
N THR A 275 0.90 3.17 10.76
CA THR A 275 0.49 4.22 11.70
C THR A 275 1.01 5.57 11.22
N LEU A 276 2.30 5.66 10.88
CA LEU A 276 2.92 6.87 10.33
C LEU A 276 2.19 7.35 9.06
N VAL A 277 1.96 6.45 8.09
CA VAL A 277 1.21 6.81 6.87
C VAL A 277 -0.19 7.31 7.22
N THR A 278 -0.89 6.64 8.14
CA THR A 278 -2.27 7.02 8.52
C THR A 278 -2.33 8.39 9.18
N ILE A 279 -1.38 8.71 10.07
CA ILE A 279 -1.23 10.03 10.69
C ILE A 279 -1.08 11.11 9.59
N PHE A 280 -0.19 10.89 8.63
CA PHE A 280 0.04 11.88 7.57
C PHE A 280 -1.12 11.98 6.58
N ARG A 281 -1.95 10.95 6.44
CA ARG A 281 -3.22 11.07 5.72
C ARG A 281 -4.20 12.00 6.42
N TRP A 282 -4.29 11.96 7.74
CA TRP A 282 -5.12 12.89 8.51
C TRP A 282 -4.62 14.32 8.39
N LEU A 283 -3.30 14.53 8.51
CA LEU A 283 -2.71 15.86 8.35
C LEU A 283 -3.00 16.42 6.95
N TYR A 284 -2.75 15.63 5.90
CA TYR A 284 -3.04 16.03 4.53
C TYR A 284 -4.53 16.29 4.27
N SER A 285 -5.43 15.43 4.75
CA SER A 285 -6.87 15.57 4.48
C SER A 285 -7.50 16.77 5.17
N SER A 286 -6.96 17.16 6.33
CA SER A 286 -7.56 18.17 7.19
C SER A 286 -6.91 19.55 7.01
N TYR A 287 -5.63 19.61 6.62
CA TYR A 287 -4.87 20.85 6.44
C TYR A 287 -3.93 20.75 5.22
N PRO A 288 -4.44 20.71 3.98
CA PRO A 288 -3.57 20.63 2.81
C PRO A 288 -2.58 21.81 2.69
N GLU A 289 -2.87 22.95 3.32
CA GLU A 289 -2.04 24.16 3.27
C GLU A 289 -0.84 24.21 4.24
N TYR A 290 -0.71 23.27 5.18
CA TYR A 290 0.32 23.36 6.26
C TYR A 290 1.39 22.26 6.19
N LEU A 291 1.89 21.90 5.01
CA LEU A 291 2.79 20.75 4.77
C LEU A 291 4.12 20.72 5.57
N ASP A 292 4.43 21.75 6.36
CA ASP A 292 5.58 21.87 7.28
C ASP A 292 5.79 20.64 8.19
N TRP A 293 4.78 19.82 8.45
CA TRP A 293 4.96 18.59 9.27
C TRP A 293 5.88 17.57 8.62
N ILE A 294 5.90 17.50 7.29
CA ILE A 294 6.79 16.59 6.56
C ILE A 294 8.22 17.09 6.69
N ASP A 295 8.44 18.39 6.57
CA ASP A 295 9.77 18.97 6.79
C ASP A 295 10.23 18.74 8.23
N LYS A 296 9.37 18.95 9.23
CA LYS A 296 9.67 18.61 10.64
C LYS A 296 10.01 17.13 10.84
N LEU A 297 9.28 16.22 10.19
CA LEU A 297 9.59 14.79 10.22
C LEU A 297 10.99 14.55 9.61
N ARG A 298 11.24 15.10 8.42
CA ARG A 298 12.51 14.92 7.70
C ARG A 298 13.70 15.51 8.42
N ASP A 299 13.54 16.63 9.12
CA ASP A 299 14.60 17.22 9.94
C ASP A 299 15.03 16.26 11.06
N VAL A 300 14.08 15.60 11.73
CA VAL A 300 14.36 14.58 12.75
C VAL A 300 14.97 13.32 12.12
N LEU A 301 14.48 12.92 10.94
CA LEU A 301 14.93 11.73 10.24
C LEU A 301 16.22 11.93 9.42
N ASN A 302 16.73 13.15 9.30
CA ASN A 302 17.88 13.49 8.45
C ASN A 302 19.12 12.59 8.69
N PRO A 303 19.46 12.21 9.94
CA PRO A 303 20.58 11.29 10.20
C PRO A 303 20.37 9.85 9.70
N PHE A 304 19.16 9.48 9.28
CA PHE A 304 18.75 8.12 8.96
C PHE A 304 18.40 7.89 7.48
N TYR A 305 18.41 8.93 6.62
CA TYR A 305 18.36 8.74 5.17
C TYR A 305 19.62 8.01 4.71
#